data_AF-A0A7S4M4F6-F1
#
_entry.id   AF-A0A7S4M4F6-F1
#
_cell.length_a   1.000
_cell.length_b   1.000
_cell.length_c   1.000
_cell.angle_alpha   90.00
_cell.angle_beta   90.00
_cell.angle_gamma   90.00
#
_symmetry.space_group_name_H-M   'P 1'
#
loop_
_entity.id
_entity.type
_entity.pdbx_description
1 polymer ?
#
loop_
_entity_poly.entity_id
_entity_poly.type
_entity_poly.pdbx_seq_one_letter_code
_entity_poly.pdbx_strand_id
1 'polypeptide(L)'
;AFVGAAAEAKKFKMSGKTIITHSGSFHCDESLACFLLHQTEEFKDANIVRTRDPEVIDTGDIVVDVGAVYDPSKNRFDHHQRGFEETISKDYSIKLSSAGLVYKHYGREVLKNVLSESDETTIETLYWKIYRNLIQEIDAIDNGVTQFDGTAQYKISTNLSARVGRLNPSWNQETNDDERMEQF
;
A
#
# COMPACT_ATOMS: atom_id res chain seq x y z
N ALA A 1 24.42 -21.86 -35.73
CA ALA A 1 24.70 -20.94 -34.61
C ALA A 1 23.71 -19.80 -34.68
N PHE A 2 22.65 -19.85 -33.87
CA PHE A 2 21.75 -18.71 -33.66
C PHE A 2 21.95 -18.29 -32.22
N VAL A 3 22.75 -17.25 -32.03
CA VAL A 3 22.92 -16.61 -30.72
C VAL A 3 21.72 -15.66 -30.60
N GLY A 4 20.74 -16.04 -29.79
CA GLY A 4 19.65 -15.15 -29.42
C GLY A 4 20.23 -13.99 -28.63
N ALA A 5 20.07 -12.78 -29.15
CA ALA A 5 20.39 -11.56 -28.40
C ALA A 5 19.44 -11.51 -27.20
N ALA A 6 20.01 -11.59 -25.98
CA ALA A 6 19.29 -11.26 -24.77
C ALA A 6 18.84 -9.80 -24.87
N ALA A 7 17.56 -9.54 -24.66
CA ALA A 7 17.05 -8.18 -24.53
C ALA A 7 17.74 -7.55 -23.30
N GLU A 8 18.53 -6.50 -23.52
CA GLU A 8 19.11 -5.72 -22.44
C GLU A 8 17.97 -5.12 -21.61
N ALA A 9 17.91 -5.50 -20.33
CA ALA A 9 17.07 -4.85 -19.34
C ALA A 9 17.46 -3.36 -19.30
N LYS A 10 16.56 -2.48 -19.73
CA LYS A 10 16.74 -1.03 -19.62
C LYS A 10 16.86 -0.69 -18.13
N LYS A 11 18.07 -0.35 -17.68
CA LYS A 11 18.30 0.27 -16.37
C LYS A 11 17.59 1.63 -16.36
N PHE A 12 16.38 1.66 -15.81
CA PHE A 12 15.71 2.91 -15.47
C PHE A 12 16.51 3.58 -14.36
N LYS A 13 17.30 4.60 -14.73
CA LYS A 13 17.97 5.45 -13.75
C LYS A 13 16.99 6.54 -13.33
N MET A 14 16.02 6.17 -12.49
CA MET A 14 15.15 7.16 -11.85
C MET A 14 16.01 7.95 -10.87
N SER A 15 16.14 9.26 -11.08
CA SER A 15 16.71 10.15 -10.06
C SER A 15 15.66 10.35 -8.98
N GLY A 16 15.93 9.94 -7.74
CA GLY A 16 15.00 10.05 -6.61
C GLY A 16 14.70 8.69 -5.98
N LYS A 17 14.01 8.73 -4.83
CA LYS A 17 13.55 7.52 -4.13
C LYS A 17 12.50 6.76 -4.95
N THR A 18 12.38 5.46 -4.74
CA THR A 18 11.39 4.62 -5.44
C THR A 18 10.52 3.84 -4.46
N ILE A 19 9.20 3.94 -4.64
CA ILE A 19 8.18 3.09 -4.00
C ILE A 19 7.82 2.00 -4.99
N ILE A 20 7.99 0.73 -4.61
CA ILE A 20 7.60 -0.41 -5.44
C ILE A 20 6.31 -1.03 -4.90
N THR A 21 5.35 -1.28 -5.78
CA THR A 21 4.15 -2.07 -5.49
C THR A 21 3.81 -3.01 -6.64
N HIS A 22 2.77 -3.82 -6.53
CA HIS A 22 2.39 -4.78 -7.53
C HIS A 22 1.74 -4.14 -8.79
N SER A 23 1.98 -4.72 -9.96
CA SER A 23 1.31 -4.35 -11.23
C SER A 23 -0.16 -4.82 -11.31
N GLY A 24 -0.83 -4.75 -12.47
CA GLY A 24 -2.16 -5.34 -12.64
C GLY A 24 -3.29 -4.54 -11.98
N SER A 25 -4.29 -5.23 -11.41
CA SER A 25 -5.37 -4.56 -10.69
C SER A 25 -4.82 -3.98 -9.39
N PHE A 26 -5.21 -2.75 -9.06
CA PHE A 26 -4.82 -2.12 -7.81
C PHE A 26 -5.96 -2.12 -6.79
N HIS A 27 -5.60 -2.21 -5.53
CA HIS A 27 -6.46 -2.17 -4.37
C HIS A 27 -6.32 -0.82 -3.67
N CYS A 28 -6.98 -0.69 -2.53
CA CYS A 28 -6.98 0.57 -1.79
C CYS A 28 -5.83 0.66 -0.80
N ASP A 29 -5.33 -0.47 -0.34
CA ASP A 29 -4.29 -0.50 0.67
C ASP A 29 -2.95 -0.06 0.09
N GLU A 30 -2.52 -0.56 -1.07
CA GLU A 30 -1.26 -0.14 -1.68
C GLU A 30 -1.33 1.27 -2.28
N SER A 31 -2.50 1.67 -2.83
CA SER A 31 -2.72 3.08 -3.23
C SER A 31 -2.64 4.03 -2.03
N LEU A 32 -3.27 3.68 -0.90
CA LEU A 32 -3.17 4.50 0.30
C LEU A 32 -1.77 4.48 0.90
N ALA A 33 -1.09 3.34 0.89
CA ALA A 33 0.30 3.22 1.34
C ALA A 33 1.21 4.18 0.57
N CYS A 34 1.09 4.22 -0.77
CA CYS A 34 1.84 5.16 -1.61
C CYS A 34 1.53 6.63 -1.24
N PHE A 35 0.25 6.97 -1.09
CA PHE A 35 -0.16 8.32 -0.68
C PHE A 35 0.43 8.72 0.67
N LEU A 36 0.37 7.84 1.68
CA LEU A 36 0.92 8.08 3.02
C LEU A 36 2.42 8.32 2.96
N LEU A 37 3.16 7.51 2.18
CA LEU A 37 4.60 7.67 1.99
C LEU A 37 4.94 9.01 1.32
N HIS A 38 4.14 9.47 0.36
CA HIS A 38 4.31 10.80 -0.22
C HIS A 38 4.09 11.95 0.78
N GLN A 39 3.53 11.69 1.97
CA GLN A 39 3.44 12.70 3.04
C GLN A 39 4.65 12.68 3.99
N THR A 40 5.63 11.80 3.77
CA THR A 40 6.87 11.72 4.58
C THR A 40 7.98 12.54 3.94
N GLU A 41 8.98 12.97 4.73
CA GLU A 41 10.09 13.75 4.19
C GLU A 41 11.00 12.92 3.27
N GLU A 42 11.22 11.64 3.60
CA GLU A 42 12.09 10.77 2.79
C GLU A 42 11.47 10.42 1.43
N PHE A 43 10.16 10.19 1.38
CA PHE A 43 9.50 9.66 0.18
C PHE A 43 8.57 10.64 -0.54
N LYS A 44 8.46 11.91 -0.13
CA LYS A 44 7.55 12.90 -0.75
C LYS A 44 7.63 13.01 -2.28
N ASP A 45 8.84 12.90 -2.83
CA ASP A 45 9.12 13.01 -4.27
C ASP A 45 9.45 11.63 -4.90
N ALA A 46 9.12 10.54 -4.20
CA ALA A 46 9.45 9.20 -4.65
C ALA A 46 8.61 8.79 -5.87
N ASN A 47 9.27 8.15 -6.82
CA ASN A 47 8.61 7.60 -8.00
C ASN A 47 7.93 6.28 -7.62
N ILE A 48 6.72 6.05 -8.14
CA ILE A 48 6.03 4.78 -7.97
C ILE A 48 6.36 3.88 -9.16
N VAL A 49 6.78 2.64 -8.87
CA VAL A 49 7.01 1.59 -9.87
C VAL A 49 6.12 0.41 -9.53
N ARG A 50 5.28 0.01 -10.50
CA ARG A 50 4.35 -1.11 -10.34
C ARG A 50 4.87 -2.34 -11.09
N THR A 51 5.22 -3.41 -10.38
CA THR A 51 5.85 -4.60 -10.97
C THR A 51 5.60 -5.86 -10.13
N ARG A 52 5.81 -7.04 -10.73
CA ARG A 52 5.93 -8.33 -10.01
C ARG A 52 7.28 -9.00 -10.25
N ASP A 53 8.19 -8.34 -10.94
CA ASP A 53 9.53 -8.84 -11.20
C ASP A 53 10.37 -8.75 -9.91
N PRO A 54 10.80 -9.89 -9.33
CA PRO A 54 11.60 -9.91 -8.11
C PRO A 54 12.89 -9.09 -8.23
N GLU A 55 13.53 -9.09 -9.41
CA GLU A 55 14.79 -8.36 -9.60
C GLU A 55 14.57 -6.84 -9.53
N VAL A 56 13.41 -6.36 -9.98
CA VAL A 56 13.03 -4.95 -9.85
C VAL A 56 12.62 -4.63 -8.41
N ILE A 57 11.83 -5.50 -7.77
CA ILE A 57 11.39 -5.33 -6.38
C ILE A 57 12.58 -5.15 -5.42
N ASP A 58 13.65 -5.91 -5.62
CA ASP A 58 14.85 -5.83 -4.78
C ASP A 58 15.56 -4.47 -4.87
N THR A 59 15.31 -3.68 -5.92
CA THR A 59 15.91 -2.35 -6.10
C THR A 59 15.17 -1.21 -5.40
N GLY A 60 13.96 -1.47 -4.88
CA GLY A 60 13.11 -0.43 -4.27
C GLY A 60 13.67 0.11 -2.95
N ASP A 61 13.63 1.43 -2.79
CA ASP A 61 13.94 2.09 -1.51
C ASP A 61 12.90 1.75 -0.43
N ILE A 62 11.65 1.57 -0.86
CA ILE A 62 10.55 1.05 -0.06
C ILE A 62 9.64 0.19 -0.95
N VAL A 63 9.16 -0.93 -0.42
CA VAL A 63 8.31 -1.88 -1.13
C VAL A 63 7.05 -2.11 -0.29
N VAL A 64 5.89 -2.00 -0.93
CA VAL A 64 4.58 -2.21 -0.33
C VAL A 64 3.81 -3.22 -1.17
N ASP A 65 3.04 -4.08 -0.52
CA ASP A 65 2.09 -5.00 -1.16
C ASP A 65 2.65 -5.97 -2.22
N VAL A 66 3.97 -6.18 -2.19
CA VAL A 66 4.65 -7.12 -3.07
C VAL A 66 5.95 -7.61 -2.44
N GLY A 67 6.37 -8.83 -2.82
CA GLY A 67 7.63 -9.44 -2.39
C GLY A 67 7.53 -10.40 -1.21
N ALA A 68 6.36 -10.52 -0.57
CA ALA A 68 6.05 -11.40 0.57
C ALA A 68 7.00 -11.23 1.77
N VAL A 69 7.38 -9.98 2.06
CA VAL A 69 8.27 -9.63 3.17
C VAL A 69 7.72 -8.44 3.97
N TYR A 70 7.62 -8.63 5.29
CA TYR A 70 7.51 -7.56 6.26
C TYR A 70 8.82 -7.42 7.04
N ASP A 71 9.56 -6.35 6.77
CA ASP A 71 10.80 -5.98 7.45
C ASP A 71 10.91 -4.44 7.48
N PRO A 72 10.44 -3.78 8.55
CA PRO A 72 10.51 -2.33 8.68
C PRO A 72 11.93 -1.78 8.60
N SER A 73 12.94 -2.56 9.00
CA SER A 73 14.35 -2.13 8.94
C SER A 73 14.89 -2.03 7.51
N LYS A 74 14.18 -2.66 6.55
CA LYS A 74 14.51 -2.64 5.12
C LYS A 74 13.41 -1.99 4.29
N ASN A 75 12.46 -1.29 4.92
CA ASN A 75 11.31 -0.70 4.25
C ASN A 75 10.55 -1.71 3.37
N ARG A 76 10.28 -2.91 3.90
CA ARG A 76 9.46 -3.92 3.23
C ARG A 76 8.15 -4.09 4.00
N PHE A 77 7.04 -3.79 3.36
CA PHE A 77 5.71 -3.72 3.96
C PHE A 77 4.69 -4.50 3.14
N ASP A 78 4.92 -5.81 3.03
CA ASP A 78 3.95 -6.75 2.48
C ASP A 78 3.32 -7.59 3.61
N HIS A 79 2.07 -8.01 3.42
CA HIS A 79 1.28 -8.82 4.35
C HIS A 79 0.93 -10.22 3.81
N HIS A 80 1.25 -10.52 2.53
CA HIS A 80 0.87 -11.75 1.83
C HIS A 80 1.59 -13.03 2.28
N GLN A 81 2.60 -12.92 3.15
CA GLN A 81 3.33 -14.08 3.67
C GLN A 81 2.43 -15.01 4.49
N ARG A 82 2.64 -16.32 4.31
CA ARG A 82 1.95 -17.34 5.08
C ARG A 82 2.23 -17.17 6.59
N GLY A 83 1.16 -17.11 7.37
CA GLY A 83 1.25 -16.96 8.82
C GLY A 83 1.54 -15.53 9.27
N PHE A 84 1.29 -14.53 8.43
CA PHE A 84 1.30 -13.14 8.87
C PHE A 84 0.18 -12.89 9.90
N GLU A 85 0.54 -12.29 11.04
CA GLU A 85 -0.36 -12.03 12.16
C GLU A 85 -0.11 -10.63 12.77
N GLU A 86 0.61 -9.75 12.08
CA GLU A 86 0.94 -8.42 12.62
C GLU A 86 -0.32 -7.55 12.73
N THR A 87 -0.49 -6.92 13.89
CA THR A 87 -1.58 -5.98 14.16
C THR A 87 -1.01 -4.62 14.59
N ILE A 88 -1.84 -3.56 14.62
CA ILE A 88 -1.37 -2.21 15.02
C ILE A 88 -0.80 -2.20 16.45
N SER A 89 -1.40 -2.99 17.34
CA SER A 89 -0.98 -3.21 18.72
C SER A 89 -1.66 -4.47 19.27
N LYS A 90 -1.16 -4.96 20.40
CA LYS A 90 -1.68 -6.14 21.11
C LYS A 90 -3.18 -6.12 21.45
N ASP A 91 -3.80 -4.95 21.44
CA ASP A 91 -5.22 -4.78 21.81
C ASP A 91 -6.16 -4.94 20.59
N TYR A 92 -5.59 -5.18 19.39
CA TYR A 92 -6.32 -5.37 18.14
C TYR A 92 -6.07 -6.76 17.55
N SER A 93 -7.09 -7.28 16.88
CA SER A 93 -7.08 -8.59 16.21
C SER A 93 -7.07 -8.52 14.68
N ILE A 94 -7.37 -7.34 14.10
CA ILE A 94 -7.32 -7.15 12.65
C ILE A 94 -5.86 -7.09 12.21
N LYS A 95 -5.49 -8.00 11.30
CA LYS A 95 -4.19 -8.01 10.65
C LYS A 95 -4.04 -6.78 9.77
N LEU A 96 -2.84 -6.22 9.71
CA LEU A 96 -2.56 -5.07 8.87
C LEU A 96 -2.49 -5.48 7.40
N SER A 97 -2.99 -4.64 6.50
CA SER A 97 -2.59 -4.67 5.09
C SER A 97 -1.36 -3.78 4.88
N SER A 98 -0.94 -3.59 3.63
CA SER A 98 0.22 -2.74 3.33
C SER A 98 0.01 -1.28 3.78
N ALA A 99 -1.22 -0.75 3.68
CA ALA A 99 -1.59 0.55 4.25
C ALA A 99 -1.41 0.59 5.77
N GLY A 100 -1.92 -0.41 6.49
CA GLY A 100 -1.80 -0.50 7.93
C GLY A 100 -0.35 -0.61 8.41
N LEU A 101 0.48 -1.37 7.67
CA LEU A 101 1.91 -1.48 7.93
C LEU A 101 2.63 -0.15 7.77
N VAL A 102 2.41 0.55 6.65
CA VAL A 102 2.98 1.89 6.43
C VAL A 102 2.49 2.85 7.50
N TYR A 103 1.19 2.86 7.81
CA TYR A 103 0.62 3.73 8.84
C TYR A 103 1.21 3.46 10.23
N LYS A 104 1.48 2.19 10.57
CA LYS A 104 2.09 1.81 11.85
C LYS A 104 3.44 2.48 12.07
N HIS A 105 4.25 2.57 11.02
CA HIS A 105 5.63 3.08 11.10
C HIS A 105 5.75 4.57 10.78
N TYR A 106 4.97 5.07 9.81
CA TYR A 106 5.07 6.44 9.32
C TYR A 106 3.88 7.33 9.71
N GLY A 107 2.78 6.78 10.21
CA GLY A 107 1.52 7.51 10.41
C GLY A 107 1.64 8.74 11.32
N ARG A 108 2.57 8.73 12.29
CA ARG A 108 2.87 9.88 13.14
C ARG A 108 3.55 11.01 12.37
N GLU A 109 4.54 10.68 11.55
CA GLU A 109 5.21 11.64 10.68
C GLU A 109 4.23 12.22 9.66
N VAL A 110 3.43 11.36 9.02
CA VAL A 110 2.38 11.77 8.08
C VAL A 110 1.45 12.81 8.72
N LEU A 111 0.96 12.54 9.94
CA LEU A 111 0.06 13.47 10.61
C LEU A 111 0.73 14.81 10.94
N LYS A 112 2.00 14.80 11.38
CA LYS A 112 2.77 16.03 11.64
C LYS A 112 2.90 16.87 10.38
N ASN A 113 3.23 16.24 9.26
CA ASN A 113 3.45 16.93 7.99
C ASN A 113 2.14 17.46 7.39
N VAL A 114 1.08 16.65 7.35
CA VAL A 114 -0.22 17.03 6.78
C VAL A 114 -0.88 18.16 7.58
N LEU A 115 -0.79 18.13 8.91
CA LEU A 115 -1.42 19.14 9.77
C LEU A 115 -0.53 20.36 10.03
N SER A 116 0.76 20.28 9.66
CA SER A 116 1.77 21.25 10.08
C SER A 116 1.76 21.45 11.61
N GLU A 117 1.55 20.36 12.36
CA GLU A 117 1.41 20.35 13.82
C GLU A 117 2.57 19.60 14.47
N SER A 118 2.98 20.05 15.66
CA SER A 118 4.10 19.49 16.43
C SER A 118 3.70 19.03 17.85
N ASP A 119 2.49 19.33 18.32
CA ASP A 119 2.01 18.83 19.60
C ASP A 119 1.82 17.30 19.59
N GLU A 120 2.71 16.59 20.26
CA GLU A 120 2.70 15.11 20.33
C GLU A 120 1.41 14.55 20.91
N THR A 121 0.75 15.26 21.83
CA THR A 121 -0.50 14.79 22.45
C THR A 121 -1.63 14.76 21.43
N THR A 122 -1.73 15.81 20.61
CA THR A 122 -2.68 15.89 19.50
C THR A 122 -2.37 14.85 18.44
N ILE A 123 -1.10 14.69 18.06
CA ILE A 123 -0.68 13.68 17.07
C ILE A 123 -1.03 12.27 17.54
N GLU A 124 -0.74 11.89 18.79
CA GLU A 124 -1.10 10.57 19.31
C GLU A 124 -2.61 10.36 19.35
N THR A 125 -3.37 11.38 19.76
CA THR A 125 -4.84 11.31 19.77
C THR A 125 -5.39 11.08 18.36
N LEU A 126 -4.85 11.79 17.38
CA LEU A 126 -5.25 11.67 15.98
C LEU A 126 -4.79 10.35 15.37
N TYR A 127 -3.59 9.88 15.70
CA TYR A 127 -3.06 8.60 15.24
C TYR A 127 -4.04 7.45 15.50
N TRP A 128 -4.51 7.33 16.74
CA TRP A 128 -5.47 6.29 17.11
C TRP A 128 -6.86 6.54 16.55
N LYS A 129 -7.28 7.79 16.40
CA LYS A 129 -8.58 8.12 15.82
C LYS A 129 -8.62 7.80 14.33
N ILE A 130 -7.57 8.12 13.58
CA ILE A 130 -7.46 7.83 12.15
C ILE A 130 -7.31 6.34 11.92
N TYR A 131 -6.49 5.63 12.71
CA TYR A 131 -6.41 4.18 12.59
C TYR A 131 -7.79 3.52 12.74
N ARG A 132 -8.51 3.80 13.83
CA ARG A 132 -9.82 3.17 14.11
C ARG A 132 -10.92 3.49 13.11
N ASN A 133 -10.88 4.66 12.48
CA ASN A 133 -11.99 5.14 11.65
C ASN A 133 -11.69 5.11 10.13
N LEU A 134 -10.46 4.79 9.73
CA LEU A 134 -10.06 4.77 8.33
C LEU A 134 -9.16 3.57 8.00
N ILE A 135 -8.01 3.48 8.65
CA ILE A 135 -6.99 2.48 8.28
C ILE A 135 -7.47 1.06 8.59
N GLN A 136 -8.07 0.85 9.77
CA GLN A 136 -8.57 -0.46 10.17
C GLN A 136 -9.67 -1.00 9.23
N GLU A 137 -10.51 -0.13 8.63
CA GLU A 137 -11.51 -0.55 7.65
C GLU A 137 -10.82 -1.13 6.40
N ILE A 138 -9.77 -0.46 5.92
CA ILE A 138 -9.00 -0.88 4.76
C ILE A 138 -8.26 -2.18 5.05
N ASP A 139 -7.57 -2.25 6.20
CA ASP A 139 -6.91 -3.47 6.69
C ASP A 139 -7.88 -4.66 6.73
N ALA A 140 -9.08 -4.45 7.29
CA ALA A 140 -10.09 -5.49 7.43
C ALA A 140 -10.63 -5.95 6.06
N ILE A 141 -10.98 -5.01 5.17
CA ILE A 141 -11.49 -5.34 3.83
C ILE A 141 -10.47 -6.13 3.04
N ASP A 142 -9.22 -5.70 3.07
CA ASP A 142 -8.14 -6.29 2.31
C ASP A 142 -7.76 -7.69 2.81
N ASN A 143 -7.77 -7.89 4.13
CA ASN A 143 -7.62 -9.21 4.74
C ASN A 143 -8.90 -10.08 4.70
N GLY A 144 -9.96 -9.63 4.01
CA GLY A 144 -11.21 -10.39 3.84
C GLY A 144 -12.04 -10.57 5.12
N VAL A 145 -11.85 -9.69 6.11
CA VAL A 145 -12.56 -9.73 7.40
C VAL A 145 -13.93 -9.05 7.28
N THR A 146 -14.97 -9.74 7.74
CA THR A 146 -16.33 -9.18 7.81
C THR A 146 -16.46 -8.20 8.99
N GLN A 147 -17.29 -7.17 8.82
CA GLN A 147 -17.48 -6.12 9.84
C GLN A 147 -18.02 -6.64 11.18
N PHE A 148 -18.82 -7.71 11.15
CA PHE A 148 -19.42 -8.36 12.32
C PHE A 148 -19.75 -9.82 12.00
N ASP A 149 -19.95 -10.62 13.04
CA ASP A 149 -20.36 -12.01 12.90
C ASP A 149 -21.82 -12.15 12.43
N GLY A 150 -22.09 -13.10 11.55
CA GLY A 150 -23.43 -13.42 11.06
C GLY A 150 -23.75 -12.87 9.66
N THR A 151 -25.04 -12.83 9.32
CA THR A 151 -25.49 -12.44 7.97
C THR A 151 -25.90 -10.97 7.93
N ALA A 152 -25.21 -10.17 7.13
CA ALA A 152 -25.60 -8.79 6.89
C ALA A 152 -26.97 -8.70 6.19
N GLN A 153 -27.81 -7.75 6.63
CA GLN A 153 -29.12 -7.51 6.00
C GLN A 153 -29.01 -6.83 4.63
N TYR A 154 -27.92 -6.09 4.40
CA TYR A 154 -27.61 -5.42 3.15
C TYR A 154 -26.09 -5.35 2.94
N LYS A 155 -25.66 -5.12 1.70
CA LYS A 155 -24.25 -4.97 1.33
C LYS A 155 -23.91 -3.51 1.10
N ILE A 156 -22.80 -3.05 1.68
CA ILE A 156 -22.18 -1.75 1.36
C ILE A 156 -21.17 -1.98 0.24
N SER A 157 -21.34 -1.29 -0.89
CA SER A 157 -20.46 -1.37 -2.07
C SER A 157 -19.86 0.00 -2.46
N THR A 158 -19.97 0.98 -1.57
CA THR A 158 -19.58 2.37 -1.80
C THR A 158 -18.45 2.86 -0.88
N ASN A 159 -17.88 1.98 -0.07
CA ASN A 159 -16.72 2.28 0.78
C ASN A 159 -15.48 2.69 -0.05
N LEU A 160 -14.43 3.17 0.64
CA LEU A 160 -13.24 3.70 -0.03
C LEU A 160 -12.57 2.64 -0.91
N SER A 161 -12.45 1.40 -0.42
CA SER A 161 -11.87 0.30 -1.20
C SER A 161 -12.64 0.02 -2.50
N ALA A 162 -13.97 0.06 -2.44
CA ALA A 162 -14.80 -0.09 -3.63
C ALA A 162 -14.70 1.11 -4.58
N ARG A 163 -14.45 2.33 -4.07
CA ARG A 163 -14.25 3.53 -4.89
C ARG A 163 -12.93 3.46 -5.65
N VAL A 164 -11.85 3.09 -4.98
CA VAL A 164 -10.53 2.87 -5.61
C VAL A 164 -10.62 1.72 -6.62
N GLY A 165 -11.25 0.60 -6.24
CA GLY A 165 -11.46 -0.52 -7.14
C GLY A 165 -12.20 -0.17 -8.44
N ARG A 166 -13.10 0.82 -8.41
CA ARG A 166 -13.82 1.32 -9.61
C ARG A 166 -12.96 2.14 -10.58
N LEU A 167 -11.76 2.55 -10.17
CA LEU A 167 -10.79 3.18 -11.07
C LEU A 167 -10.05 2.16 -11.94
N ASN A 168 -10.06 0.88 -11.57
CA ASN A 168 -9.53 -0.17 -12.41
C ASN A 168 -10.37 -0.33 -13.70
N PRO A 169 -9.76 -0.79 -14.80
CA PRO A 169 -10.48 -1.10 -16.03
C PRO A 169 -11.58 -2.14 -15.79
N SER A 170 -12.69 -2.01 -16.51
CA SER A 170 -13.75 -3.02 -16.48
C SER A 170 -13.24 -4.35 -17.01
N TRP A 171 -13.83 -5.47 -16.57
CA TRP A 171 -13.39 -6.83 -16.95
C TRP A 171 -13.39 -7.09 -18.48
N ASN A 172 -14.16 -6.32 -19.24
CA ASN A 172 -14.30 -6.40 -20.69
C ASN A 172 -13.66 -5.21 -21.43
N GLN A 173 -12.91 -4.37 -20.72
CA GLN A 173 -12.21 -3.23 -21.29
C GLN A 173 -10.76 -3.63 -21.60
N GLU A 174 -10.33 -3.42 -22.84
CA GLU A 174 -8.91 -3.54 -23.20
C GLU A 174 -8.10 -2.47 -22.46
N THR A 175 -6.92 -2.85 -21.97
CA THR A 175 -6.04 -1.95 -21.24
C THR A 175 -4.61 -2.45 -21.26
N ASN A 176 -3.66 -1.58 -20.90
CA ASN A 176 -2.25 -1.91 -20.74
C ASN A 176 -1.69 -1.37 -19.42
N ASP A 177 -0.42 -1.66 -19.12
CA ASP A 177 0.21 -1.26 -17.86
C ASP A 177 0.38 0.27 -17.72
N ASP A 178 0.61 1.00 -18.83
CA ASP A 178 0.74 2.45 -18.82
C ASP A 178 -0.59 3.14 -18.47
N GLU A 179 -1.69 2.69 -19.06
CA GLU A 179 -3.04 3.19 -18.73
C GLU A 179 -3.42 2.87 -17.29
N ARG A 180 -3.09 1.67 -16.79
CA ARG A 180 -3.32 1.30 -15.39
C ARG A 180 -2.46 2.13 -14.44
N MET A 181 -1.27 2.55 -14.86
CA MET A 181 -0.41 3.44 -14.09
C MET A 181 -0.97 4.87 -14.07
N GLU A 182 -1.55 5.36 -15.16
CA GLU A 182 -2.22 6.67 -15.19
C GLU A 182 -3.46 6.71 -14.29
N GLN A 183 -4.19 5.59 -14.18
CA GLN A 183 -5.35 5.46 -13.31
C GLN A 183 -5.03 5.33 -11.82
N PHE A 184 -3.81 4.90 -11.49
CA PHE A 184 -3.32 4.65 -10.14
C PHE A 184 -2.87 5.95 -9.48
#